data_AF-W7PXR9-F1
#
_entry.id   AF-W7PXR9-F1
#
_cell.length_a   1.000
_cell.length_b   1.000
_cell.length_c   1.000
_cell.angle_alpha   90.00
_cell.angle_beta   90.00
_cell.angle_gamma   90.00
#
_symmetry.space_group_name_H-M   'P 1'
#
loop_
_entity.id
_entity.type
_entity.pdbx_description
1 polymer ?
#
loop_
_entity_poly.entity_id
_entity_poly.type
_entity_poly.pdbx_seq_one_letter_code
_entity_poly.pdbx_strand_id
1 'polypeptide(L)'
;MPYPIHSKPRGAKPSLHFCDASSGSVRLARESPRQAPEVSEEEEALRSLRHEEAIQELLRRRFLRTTEQYLKGELGDVDTPRTRR
;
A
#
# COMPACT_ATOMS: atom_id res chain seq x y z
N MET A 1 -17.75 34.64 5.50
CA MET A 1 -17.71 34.30 4.07
C MET A 1 -16.31 33.77 3.74
N PRO A 2 -16.07 32.44 3.77
CA PRO A 2 -14.77 31.89 3.39
C PRO A 2 -14.72 31.75 1.85
N TYR A 3 -13.74 32.40 1.23
CA TYR A 3 -13.52 32.31 -0.21
C TYR A 3 -12.71 31.05 -0.53
N PRO A 4 -13.23 30.08 -1.31
CA PRO A 4 -12.45 28.93 -1.71
C PRO A 4 -11.46 29.34 -2.81
N ILE A 5 -10.17 29.36 -2.47
CA ILE A 5 -9.10 29.54 -3.45
C ILE A 5 -8.86 28.20 -4.14
N HIS A 6 -9.40 28.04 -5.34
CA HIS A 6 -9.17 26.88 -6.18
C HIS A 6 -7.85 27.03 -6.95
N SER A 7 -6.72 26.71 -6.32
CA SER A 7 -5.48 26.47 -7.07
C SER A 7 -5.44 24.99 -7.50
N LYS A 8 -5.37 24.74 -8.81
CA LYS A 8 -5.06 23.42 -9.37
C LYS A 8 -3.56 23.35 -9.66
N PRO A 9 -2.71 22.77 -8.80
CA PRO A 9 -1.35 22.46 -9.21
C PRO A 9 -1.34 21.09 -9.90
N ARG A 10 -0.70 21.07 -11.07
CA ARG A 10 -0.38 19.87 -11.86
C ARG A 10 0.75 19.14 -11.11
N GLY A 11 0.42 18.12 -10.30
CA GLY A 11 1.37 17.33 -9.50
C GLY A 11 0.78 16.83 -8.18
N ALA A 12 1.52 15.93 -7.49
CA ALA A 12 1.14 15.36 -6.20
C ALA A 12 0.81 16.49 -5.21
N LYS A 13 -0.45 16.59 -4.81
CA LYS A 13 -0.96 17.73 -4.04
C LYS A 13 -0.24 17.79 -2.69
N PRO A 14 0.54 18.86 -2.40
CA PRO A 14 1.03 19.05 -1.04
C PRO A 14 -0.16 19.25 -0.11
N SER A 15 -0.18 18.56 1.02
CA SER A 15 -1.19 18.80 2.05
C SER A 15 -0.88 20.14 2.70
N LEU A 16 -1.85 21.06 2.65
CA LEU A 16 -1.78 22.36 3.28
C LEU A 16 -2.66 22.32 4.55
N HIS A 17 -2.03 22.56 5.70
CA HIS A 17 -2.70 22.58 7.00
C HIS A 17 -2.67 24.01 7.57
N PHE A 18 -3.83 24.49 8.02
CA PHE A 18 -3.94 25.74 8.78
C PHE A 18 -3.47 25.48 10.21
N CYS A 19 -2.41 26.17 10.63
CA CYS A 19 -1.82 25.98 11.96
C CYS A 19 -2.39 26.98 12.96
N ASP A 20 -2.51 28.24 12.57
CA ASP A 20 -2.98 29.32 13.45
C ASP A 20 -3.42 30.53 12.61
N ALA A 21 -4.37 31.32 13.11
CA ALA A 21 -4.86 32.53 12.46
C ALA A 21 -4.98 33.66 13.48
N SER A 22 -4.21 34.74 13.28
CA SER A 22 -4.30 35.97 14.05
C SER A 22 -4.99 37.07 13.24
N SER A 23 -5.36 38.16 13.90
CA SER A 23 -5.97 39.35 13.25
C SER A 23 -5.00 39.96 12.23
N GLY A 24 -5.04 39.45 10.99
CA GLY A 24 -4.23 39.90 9.87
C GLY A 24 -3.20 38.89 9.34
N SER A 25 -3.03 37.70 9.95
CA SER A 25 -2.11 36.69 9.41
C SER A 25 -2.58 35.26 9.63
N VAL A 26 -2.26 34.39 8.68
CA VAL A 26 -2.57 32.95 8.73
C VAL A 26 -1.27 32.17 8.58
N ARG A 27 -0.99 31.28 9.53
CA ARG A 27 0.15 30.36 9.50
C ARG A 27 -0.29 29.06 8.83
N LEU A 28 0.40 28.70 7.75
CA LEU A 28 0.17 27.46 7.00
C LEU A 28 1.40 26.55 7.15
N ALA A 29 1.16 25.27 7.40
CA ALA A 29 2.16 24.22 7.23
C ALA A 29 1.90 23.53 5.88
N ARG A 30 2.97 23.38 5.09
CA ARG A 30 2.94 22.66 3.83
C ARG A 30 3.78 21.40 3.99
N GLU A 31 3.13 20.25 3.90
CA GLU A 31 3.85 18.99 3.77
C GLU A 31 3.91 18.64 2.28
N SER A 32 5.11 18.68 1.73
CA SER A 32 5.35 18.23 0.37
C SER A 32 5.48 16.70 0.40
N PRO A 33 4.74 15.96 -0.45
CA PRO A 33 4.92 14.52 -0.53
C PRO A 33 6.38 14.24 -0.86
N ARG A 34 7.03 13.38 -0.06
CA ARG A 34 8.39 12.94 -0.34
C ARG A 34 8.38 12.32 -1.72
N GLN A 35 9.05 12.96 -2.67
CA GLN A 35 9.23 12.42 -4.00
C GLN A 35 9.97 11.09 -3.81
N ALA A 36 9.32 9.98 -4.18
CA ALA A 36 10.00 8.69 -4.17
C ALA A 36 11.25 8.84 -5.04
N PRO A 37 12.40 8.29 -4.62
CA PRO A 37 13.59 8.29 -5.48
C PRO A 37 13.20 7.68 -6.83
N GLU A 38 13.66 8.26 -7.93
CA GLU A 38 13.50 7.66 -9.25
C GLU A 38 14.17 6.29 -9.21
N VAL A 39 13.35 5.24 -9.16
CA VAL A 39 13.80 3.85 -9.16
C VAL A 39 14.21 3.55 -10.60
N SER A 40 15.44 3.09 -10.82
CA SER A 40 15.89 2.69 -12.15
C SER A 40 14.99 1.57 -12.70
N GLU A 41 14.75 1.54 -14.01
CA GLU A 41 14.00 0.46 -14.67
C GLU A 41 14.55 -0.93 -14.32
N GLU A 42 15.86 -1.04 -14.14
CA GLU A 42 16.54 -2.25 -13.70
C GLU A 42 16.15 -2.65 -12.27
N GLU A 43 16.02 -1.68 -11.36
CA GLU A 43 15.60 -1.94 -9.97
C GLU A 43 14.13 -2.34 -9.90
N GLU A 44 13.27 -1.78 -10.75
CA GLU A 44 11.86 -2.18 -10.86
C GLU A 44 11.73 -3.61 -11.41
N ALA A 45 12.51 -3.96 -12.43
CA ALA A 45 12.58 -5.31 -12.97
C ALA A 45 13.07 -6.31 -11.92
N LEU A 46 14.11 -5.98 -11.15
CA LEU A 46 14.62 -6.81 -10.06
C LEU A 46 13.59 -6.99 -8.94
N ARG A 47 12.84 -5.94 -8.58
CA ARG A 47 11.76 -6.04 -7.59
C ARG A 47 10.63 -6.93 -8.08
N SER A 48 10.26 -6.82 -9.35
CA SER A 48 9.22 -7.64 -9.97
C SER A 48 9.62 -9.11 -9.99
N LEU A 49 10.85 -9.41 -10.38
CA LEU A 49 11.39 -10.77 -10.38
C LEU A 49 11.40 -11.38 -8.97
N ARG A 50 11.89 -10.65 -7.96
CA ARG A 50 11.87 -11.11 -6.56
C ARG A 50 10.46 -11.32 -6.02
N HIS A 51 9.52 -10.48 -6.45
CA HIS A 51 8.12 -10.63 -6.07
C HIS A 51 7.51 -11.91 -6.65
N GLU A 52 7.78 -12.21 -7.91
CA GLU A 52 7.35 -13.46 -8.54
C GLU A 52 7.98 -14.69 -7.88
N GLU A 53 9.28 -14.66 -7.57
CA GLU A 53 9.97 -15.73 -6.85
C GLU A 53 9.34 -15.98 -5.47
N ALA A 54 9.03 -14.92 -4.73
CA ALA A 54 8.39 -15.02 -3.41
C ALA A 54 6.98 -15.63 -3.51
N ILE A 55 6.21 -15.26 -4.54
CA ILE A 55 4.89 -15.87 -4.80
C ILE A 55 5.03 -17.36 -5.10
N GLN A 56 5.96 -17.74 -5.98
CA GLN A 56 6.17 -19.12 -6.36
C GLN A 56 6.58 -19.99 -5.16
N GLU A 57 7.47 -19.49 -4.32
CA GLU A 57 7.89 -20.19 -3.10
C GLU A 57 6.71 -20.36 -2.11
N LEU A 58 5.89 -19.33 -1.94
CA LEU A 58 4.69 -19.41 -1.12
C LEU A 58 3.69 -20.45 -1.66
N LEU A 59 3.45 -20.44 -2.97
CA LEU A 59 2.57 -21.41 -3.62
C LEU A 59 3.11 -22.84 -3.48
N ARG A 60 4.42 -23.03 -3.67
CA ARG A 60 5.08 -24.33 -3.49
C ARG A 60 4.90 -24.86 -2.07
N ARG A 61 5.18 -24.04 -1.05
CA ARG A 61 5.01 -24.43 0.36
C ARG A 61 3.55 -24.75 0.68
N ARG A 62 2.62 -23.93 0.17
CA ARG A 62 1.19 -24.17 0.36
C ARG A 62 0.77 -25.48 -0.28
N PHE A 63 1.19 -25.74 -1.53
CA PHE A 63 0.92 -26.98 -2.24
C PHE A 63 1.40 -28.19 -1.45
N LEU A 64 2.69 -28.21 -1.06
CA LEU A 64 3.26 -29.31 -0.28
C LEU A 64 2.51 -29.56 1.03
N ARG A 65 2.18 -28.49 1.76
CA ARG A 65 1.40 -28.62 2.99
C ARG A 65 0.00 -29.19 2.72
N THR A 66 -0.68 -28.72 1.68
CA THR A 66 -2.02 -29.20 1.35
C THR A 66 -2.00 -30.65 0.87
N THR A 67 -0.98 -31.07 0.10
CA THR A 67 -0.86 -32.46 -0.33
C THR A 67 -0.51 -33.37 0.83
N GLU A 68 0.37 -32.95 1.74
CA GLU A 68 0.64 -33.68 2.98
C GLU A 68 -0.63 -33.88 3.82
N GLN A 69 -1.44 -32.83 3.99
CA GLN A 69 -2.71 -32.90 4.72
C GLN A 69 -3.72 -33.82 4.02
N TYR A 70 -3.81 -33.76 2.70
CA TYR A 70 -4.66 -34.65 1.91
C TYR A 70 -4.24 -36.12 2.07
N LEU A 71 -2.93 -36.41 1.94
CA LEU A 71 -2.41 -37.78 2.07
C LEU A 71 -2.59 -38.35 3.48
N LYS A 72 -2.57 -37.51 4.51
CA LYS A 72 -2.84 -37.90 5.90
C LYS A 72 -4.33 -38.04 6.23
N GLY A 73 -5.22 -37.68 5.29
CA GLY A 73 -6.66 -37.66 5.55
C GLY A 73 -7.10 -36.56 6.54
N GLU A 74 -6.24 -35.57 6.78
CA GLU A 74 -6.50 -34.43 7.69
C GLU A 74 -7.33 -33.32 7.03
N LEU A 75 -7.75 -33.50 5.77
CA LEU A 75 -8.52 -32.54 5.00
C LEU A 75 -10.02 -32.55 5.36
N GLY A 76 -10.35 -32.66 6.64
CA GLY A 76 -11.72 -32.55 7.16
C GLY A 76 -12.08 -31.11 7.54
N ASP A 77 -13.19 -30.60 6.99
CA ASP A 77 -13.85 -29.32 7.30
C ASP A 77 -13.07 -28.01 7.06
N VAL A 78 -12.30 -27.92 5.97
CA VAL A 78 -11.71 -26.61 5.53
C VAL A 78 -12.74 -25.73 4.80
N ASP A 79 -13.90 -26.28 4.42
CA ASP A 79 -14.96 -25.58 3.66
C ASP A 79 -15.88 -24.69 4.51
N THR A 80 -15.59 -24.48 5.80
CA THR A 80 -16.31 -23.44 6.56
C THR A 80 -15.62 -22.09 6.34
N PRO A 81 -16.19 -21.15 5.56
CA PRO A 81 -15.67 -19.80 5.50
C PRO A 81 -15.73 -19.23 6.91
N ARG A 82 -14.57 -18.95 7.51
CA ARG A 82 -14.46 -18.24 8.78
C ARG A 82 -15.07 -16.86 8.60
N THR A 83 -16.36 -16.77 8.87
CA THR A 83 -17.12 -15.53 8.95
C THR A 83 -16.56 -14.79 10.16
N ARG A 84 -15.67 -13.82 9.91
CA ARG A 84 -15.26 -12.88 10.95
C ARG A 84 -16.47 -12.03 11.30
N ARG A 85 -17.05 -12.27 12.48
CA ARG A 85 -17.84 -11.28 13.21
C ARG A 85 -16.92 -10.34 13.97
#